data_AF-A0A5B0WKG0-F1
#
_entry.id   AF-A0A5B0WKG0-F1
#
_cell.length_a   1.000
_cell.length_b   1.000
_cell.length_c   1.000
_cell.angle_alpha   90.00
_cell.angle_beta   90.00
_cell.angle_gamma   90.00
#
_symmetry.space_group_name_H-M   'P 1'
#
loop_
_entity.id
_entity.type
_entity.pdbx_description
1 polymer ?
#
loop_
_entity_poly.entity_id
_entity_poly.type
_entity_poly.pdbx_seq_one_letter_code
_entity_poly.pdbx_strand_id
1 'polypeptide(L)'
;MGEEVRNRVLRIKLQPSKDSAGKGIYATYAEKHVVFGFNKGSLIFDVRSSDDALQKLTLKQIEGTLGKPDDTKVNGEDKIYTYQANDQYQLEFIIPGSTGTVDHISVFSEQDSFNNMAG
;
A
#
# COMPACT_ATOMS: atom_id res chain seq x y z
N MET A 1 27.37 -25.75 -9.24
CA MET A 1 26.30 -25.54 -10.26
C MET A 1 24.89 -25.51 -9.65
N GLY A 2 24.54 -26.33 -8.65
CA GLY A 2 23.17 -26.36 -8.08
C GLY A 2 22.75 -25.14 -7.24
N GLU A 3 23.64 -24.57 -6.42
CA GLU A 3 23.29 -23.41 -5.57
C GLU A 3 23.10 -22.11 -6.36
N GLU A 4 23.89 -21.90 -7.40
CA GLU A 4 23.78 -20.71 -8.24
C GLU A 4 22.46 -20.69 -9.01
N VAL A 5 22.03 -21.83 -9.53
CA VAL A 5 20.71 -21.98 -10.17
C VAL A 5 19.59 -21.77 -9.15
N ARG A 6 19.69 -22.32 -7.94
CA ARG A 6 18.72 -22.08 -6.87
C ARG A 6 18.62 -20.60 -6.51
N ASN A 7 19.75 -19.91 -6.38
CA ASN A 7 19.80 -18.49 -6.05
C ASN A 7 19.28 -17.61 -7.18
N ARG A 8 19.50 -17.99 -8.45
CA ARG A 8 18.90 -17.29 -9.60
C ARG A 8 17.39 -17.47 -9.64
N VAL A 9 16.89 -18.68 -9.42
CA VAL A 9 15.44 -18.95 -9.33
C VAL A 9 14.82 -18.19 -8.14
N LEU A 10 15.51 -18.15 -6.99
CA LEU A 10 15.06 -17.39 -5.82
C LEU A 10 15.00 -15.88 -6.10
N ARG A 11 16.02 -15.32 -6.78
CA ARG A 11 16.01 -13.90 -7.20
C ARG A 11 14.89 -13.58 -8.18
N ILE A 12 14.59 -14.48 -9.12
CA ILE A 12 13.49 -14.31 -10.07
C ILE A 12 12.15 -14.29 -9.32
N LYS A 13 11.93 -15.17 -8.34
CA LYS A 13 10.72 -15.18 -7.51
C LYS A 13 10.58 -13.95 -6.59
N LEU A 14 11.69 -13.30 -6.26
CA LEU A 14 11.73 -12.10 -5.41
C LEU A 14 11.87 -10.81 -6.23
N GLN A 15 11.75 -10.87 -7.55
CA GLN A 15 11.85 -9.67 -8.39
C GLN A 15 10.45 -9.02 -8.49
N PRO A 16 10.25 -7.80 -7.97
CA PRO A 16 8.97 -7.12 -8.10
C PRO A 16 8.80 -6.53 -9.51
N SER A 17 7.56 -6.41 -9.98
CA SER A 17 7.27 -5.46 -11.06
C SER A 17 7.43 -4.04 -10.52
N LYS A 18 7.81 -3.10 -11.38
CA LYS A 18 8.00 -1.70 -10.99
C LYS A 18 7.30 -0.76 -11.95
N ASP A 19 6.43 0.07 -11.39
CA ASP A 19 5.64 1.04 -12.15
C ASP A 19 5.68 2.40 -11.45
N SER A 20 5.63 3.49 -12.23
CA SER A 20 5.54 4.84 -11.69
C SER A 20 4.08 5.25 -11.57
N ALA A 21 3.68 5.72 -10.39
CA ALA A 21 2.31 6.18 -10.14
C ALA A 21 2.31 7.31 -9.10
N GLY A 22 1.44 8.30 -9.28
CA GLY A 22 1.33 9.43 -8.36
C GLY A 22 2.69 10.09 -8.06
N LYS A 23 3.09 10.07 -6.79
CA LYS A 23 4.33 10.70 -6.28
C LYS A 23 5.57 9.81 -6.31
N GLY A 24 5.46 8.53 -6.70
CA GLY A 24 6.54 7.56 -6.49
C GLY A 24 6.65 6.44 -7.52
N ILE A 25 7.57 5.53 -7.24
CA ILE A 25 7.74 4.27 -7.94
C ILE A 25 7.26 3.17 -6.98
N TYR A 26 6.46 2.25 -7.50
CA TYR A 26 5.89 1.15 -6.73
C TYR A 26 6.52 -0.16 -7.15
N ALA A 27 7.04 -0.92 -6.18
CA ALA A 27 7.52 -2.28 -6.37
C ALA A 27 6.47 -3.27 -5.86
N THR A 28 5.87 -4.04 -6.77
CA THR A 28 4.81 -5.00 -6.46
C THR A 28 5.35 -6.41 -6.37
N TYR A 29 5.17 -7.05 -5.22
CA TYR A 29 5.48 -8.44 -4.96
C TYR A 29 4.17 -9.24 -4.95
N ALA A 30 3.64 -9.56 -6.13
CA ALA A 30 2.30 -10.13 -6.29
C ALA A 30 2.10 -11.43 -5.48
N GLU A 31 3.06 -12.36 -5.51
CA GLU A 31 3.00 -13.61 -4.72
C GLU A 31 2.97 -13.39 -3.19
N LYS A 32 3.31 -12.17 -2.74
CA LYS A 32 3.33 -11.78 -1.33
C LYS A 32 2.21 -10.83 -0.96
N HIS A 33 1.36 -10.42 -1.91
CA HIS A 33 0.28 -9.47 -1.68
C HIS A 33 0.77 -8.16 -1.02
N VAL A 34 1.96 -7.71 -1.42
CA VAL A 34 2.62 -6.52 -0.85
C VAL A 34 3.14 -5.60 -1.95
N VAL A 35 2.97 -4.30 -1.73
CA VAL A 35 3.54 -3.24 -2.59
C VAL A 35 4.32 -2.26 -1.73
N PHE A 36 5.49 -1.83 -2.21
CA PHE A 36 6.27 -0.75 -1.60
C PHE A 36 6.33 0.45 -2.55
N GLY A 37 5.78 1.58 -2.15
CA GLY A 37 5.95 2.88 -2.78
C GLY A 37 7.15 3.62 -2.21
N PHE A 38 8.06 4.05 -3.08
CA PHE A 38 9.22 4.85 -2.70
C PHE A 38 9.32 6.11 -3.54
N ASN A 39 9.75 7.20 -2.91
CA ASN A 39 9.95 8.49 -3.57
C ASN A 39 11.24 8.46 -4.42
N LYS A 40 11.56 9.55 -5.12
CA LYS A 40 12.78 9.64 -5.95
C LYS A 40 14.08 9.53 -5.14
N GLY A 41 14.05 9.82 -3.85
CA GLY A 41 15.15 9.63 -2.90
C GLY A 41 15.26 8.20 -2.36
N SER A 42 14.45 7.25 -2.87
CA SER A 42 14.37 5.86 -2.42
C SER A 42 13.86 5.67 -0.98
N LEU A 43 13.22 6.68 -0.39
CA LEU A 43 12.54 6.54 0.90
C LEU A 43 11.18 5.90 0.69
N ILE A 44 10.86 4.86 1.48
CA ILE A 44 9.55 4.21 1.48
C ILE A 44 8.56 5.13 2.18
N PHE A 45 7.46 5.45 1.50
CA PHE A 45 6.39 6.29 2.03
C PHE A 45 5.03 5.59 2.01
N ASP A 46 4.91 4.45 1.34
CA ASP A 46 3.65 3.70 1.20
C ASP A 46 3.96 2.21 1.24
N VAL A 47 3.39 1.50 2.22
CA VAL A 47 3.46 0.04 2.31
C VAL A 47 2.06 -0.52 2.27
N ARG A 48 1.76 -1.29 1.22
CA ARG A 48 0.43 -1.84 0.98
C ARG A 48 0.37 -3.32 1.24
N SER A 49 -0.78 -3.77 1.75
CA SER A 49 -1.13 -5.19 1.82
C SER A 49 -2.51 -5.44 1.23
N SER A 50 -2.60 -6.42 0.34
CA SER A 50 -3.85 -6.94 -0.26
C SER A 50 -4.09 -8.40 0.15
N ASP A 51 -3.75 -8.75 1.39
CA ASP A 51 -4.00 -10.08 1.95
C ASP A 51 -5.50 -10.43 1.90
N ASP A 52 -5.83 -11.66 1.49
CA ASP A 52 -7.21 -12.14 1.35
C ASP A 52 -8.05 -11.99 2.62
N ALA A 53 -7.43 -12.00 3.81
CA ALA A 53 -8.13 -11.76 5.06
C ALA A 53 -8.59 -10.30 5.20
N LEU A 54 -7.79 -9.34 4.73
CA LEU A 54 -8.15 -7.93 4.71
C LEU A 54 -9.30 -7.69 3.74
N GLN A 55 -9.32 -8.39 2.61
CA GLN A 55 -10.34 -8.21 1.57
C GLN A 55 -11.76 -8.63 1.97
N LYS A 56 -11.92 -9.24 3.14
CA LYS A 56 -13.22 -9.60 3.74
C LYS A 56 -13.78 -8.49 4.64
N LEU A 57 -12.98 -7.48 4.95
CA LEU A 57 -13.36 -6.41 5.85
C LEU A 57 -14.29 -5.43 5.13
N THR A 58 -15.39 -5.09 5.81
CA THR A 58 -16.31 -4.02 5.42
C THR A 58 -16.02 -2.76 6.22
N LEU A 59 -16.43 -1.60 5.71
CA LEU A 59 -16.37 -0.34 6.46
C LEU A 59 -17.00 -0.46 7.84
N LYS A 60 -18.15 -1.15 7.96
CA LYS A 60 -18.86 -1.31 9.24
C LYS A 60 -18.02 -2.06 10.28
N GLN A 61 -17.26 -3.08 9.88
CA GLN A 61 -16.39 -3.82 10.79
C GLN A 61 -15.18 -2.99 11.22
N ILE A 62 -14.61 -2.23 10.27
CA ILE A 62 -13.49 -1.32 10.54
C ILE A 62 -13.95 -0.25 11.53
N GLU A 63 -15.07 0.42 11.24
CA GLU A 63 -15.62 1.47 12.12
C GLU A 63 -16.02 0.93 13.50
N GLY A 64 -16.51 -0.31 13.57
CA GLY A 64 -16.83 -0.97 14.84
C GLY A 64 -15.61 -1.26 15.71
N THR A 65 -14.41 -1.26 15.12
CA THR A 65 -13.15 -1.56 15.83
C THR A 65 -12.33 -0.29 16.09
N LEU A 66 -12.22 0.57 15.09
CA LEU A 66 -11.33 1.74 15.09
C LEU A 66 -12.07 3.07 15.30
N GLY A 67 -13.41 3.07 15.28
CA GLY A 67 -14.22 4.29 15.27
C GLY A 67 -14.39 4.88 13.87
N LYS A 68 -14.87 6.12 13.77
CA LYS A 68 -15.01 6.79 12.48
C LYS A 68 -13.63 7.18 11.91
N PRO A 69 -13.45 7.16 10.57
CA PRO A 69 -12.22 7.63 9.95
C PRO A 69 -12.03 9.14 10.17
N ASP A 70 -10.77 9.57 10.25
CA ASP A 70 -10.39 10.97 10.39
C ASP A 70 -10.58 11.75 9.09
N ASP A 71 -10.42 11.09 7.95
CA ASP A 71 -10.67 11.66 6.62
C ASP A 71 -11.25 10.61 5.66
N THR A 72 -11.96 11.06 4.63
CA THR A 72 -12.45 10.20 3.56
C THR A 72 -12.28 10.88 2.21
N LYS A 73 -11.50 10.26 1.34
CA LYS A 73 -11.27 10.72 -0.04
C LYS A 73 -12.00 9.83 -1.04
N VAL A 74 -12.40 10.42 -2.16
CA VAL A 74 -13.03 9.71 -3.28
C VAL A 74 -12.08 9.73 -4.46
N ASN A 75 -11.82 8.55 -5.05
CA ASN A 75 -11.02 8.40 -6.26
C ASN A 75 -11.80 7.54 -7.26
N GLY A 76 -12.50 8.18 -8.20
CA GLY A 76 -13.49 7.48 -9.03
C GLY A 76 -14.62 6.93 -8.17
N GLU A 77 -14.86 5.62 -8.25
CA GLU A 77 -15.85 4.92 -7.41
C GLU A 77 -15.26 4.42 -6.08
N ASP A 78 -13.93 4.50 -5.92
CA ASP A 78 -13.24 4.02 -4.74
C ASP A 78 -13.28 5.07 -3.64
N LYS A 79 -13.37 4.60 -2.40
CA LYS A 79 -13.27 5.43 -1.21
C LYS A 79 -12.05 5.03 -0.41
N ILE A 80 -11.29 6.04 0.02
CA ILE A 80 -10.12 5.89 0.86
C ILE A 80 -10.51 6.42 2.24
N TYR A 81 -10.56 5.55 3.23
CA TYR A 81 -10.86 5.89 4.62
C TYR A 81 -9.56 5.95 5.40
N THR A 82 -9.22 7.13 5.91
CA THR A 82 -7.94 7.40 6.55
C THR A 82 -8.11 7.47 8.05
N TYR A 83 -7.25 6.75 8.77
CA TYR A 83 -7.12 6.79 10.23
C TYR A 83 -5.71 7.27 10.58
N GLN A 84 -5.59 8.31 11.38
CA GLN A 84 -4.31 8.85 11.80
C GLN A 84 -3.71 7.93 12.89
N ALA A 85 -2.60 7.26 12.58
CA ALA A 85 -1.93 6.39 13.55
C ALA A 85 -1.02 7.19 14.50
N ASN A 86 -0.37 8.23 13.97
CA ASN A 86 0.38 9.27 14.70
C ASN A 86 0.66 10.45 13.75
N ASP A 87 1.47 11.41 14.17
CA ASP A 87 1.77 12.64 13.39
C ASP A 87 2.44 12.39 12.03
N GLN A 88 3.07 11.22 11.83
CA GLN A 88 3.79 10.88 10.60
C GLN A 88 3.03 9.89 9.69
N TYR A 89 2.29 8.96 10.30
CA TYR A 89 1.73 7.81 9.60
C TYR A 89 0.20 7.76 9.65
N GLN A 90 -0.36 7.38 8.51
CA GLN A 90 -1.77 7.13 8.28
C GLN A 90 -2.00 5.66 7.97
N LEU A 91 -3.06 5.09 8.51
CA LEU A 91 -3.61 3.81 8.10
C LEU A 91 -4.79 4.07 7.16
N GLU A 92 -4.62 3.72 5.89
CA GLU A 92 -5.64 3.93 4.87
C GLU A 92 -6.30 2.61 4.46
N PHE A 93 -7.62 2.61 4.34
CA PHE A 93 -8.40 1.50 3.79
C PHE A 93 -9.02 1.92 2.46
N ILE A 94 -8.64 1.23 1.38
CA ILE A 94 -9.17 1.48 0.05
C ILE A 94 -10.31 0.48 -0.17
N ILE A 95 -11.53 1.00 -0.35
CA ILE A 95 -12.74 0.21 -0.58
C ILE A 95 -13.35 0.61 -1.92
N PRO A 96 -13.29 -0.26 -2.93
CA PRO A 96 -13.97 -0.04 -4.19
C PRO A 96 -15.49 0.02 -4.00
N GLY A 97 -16.16 0.95 -4.69
CA GLY A 97 -17.61 1.03 -4.69
C GLY A 97 -18.30 -0.24 -5.23
N SER A 98 -17.60 -0.96 -6.13
CA SER A 98 -18.09 -2.19 -6.77
C SER A 98 -18.15 -3.40 -5.83
N THR A 99 -17.24 -3.51 -4.87
CA THR A 99 -17.16 -4.66 -3.95
C THR A 99 -17.70 -4.33 -2.56
N GLY A 100 -17.54 -3.08 -2.10
CA GLY A 100 -17.92 -2.66 -0.75
C GLY A 100 -17.06 -3.26 0.37
N THR A 101 -16.00 -3.99 0.02
CA THR A 101 -14.99 -4.54 0.93
C THR A 101 -13.61 -3.97 0.59
N VAL A 102 -12.68 -4.06 1.53
CA VAL A 102 -11.30 -3.61 1.34
C VAL A 102 -10.67 -4.29 0.11
N ASP A 103 -9.98 -3.52 -0.72
CA ASP A 103 -9.10 -4.05 -1.76
C ASP A 103 -7.68 -4.24 -1.22
N HIS A 104 -7.16 -3.18 -0.60
CA HIS A 104 -5.90 -3.18 0.13
C HIS A 104 -5.92 -2.12 1.25
N ILE A 105 -4.98 -2.27 2.17
CA ILE A 105 -4.65 -1.24 3.16
C ILE A 105 -3.30 -0.61 2.80
N SER A 106 -3.07 0.60 3.30
CA SER A 106 -1.76 1.25 3.26
C SER A 106 -1.36 1.78 4.63
N VAL A 107 -0.09 1.60 4.98
CA VAL A 107 0.61 2.48 5.93
C VAL A 107 1.31 3.55 5.11
N PHE A 108 0.78 4.76 5.19
CA PHE A 108 1.15 5.88 4.33
C PHE A 108 1.80 7.00 5.14
N SER A 109 2.86 7.60 4.62
CA SER A 109 3.45 8.84 5.12
C SER A 109 3.44 9.91 4.04
N GLU A 110 2.54 10.88 4.19
CA GLU A 110 2.47 12.02 3.26
C GLU A 110 3.78 12.82 3.27
N GLN A 111 4.43 12.97 4.44
CA GLN A 111 5.68 13.70 4.60
C GLN A 111 6.83 13.05 3.80
N ASP A 112 6.93 11.72 3.86
CA ASP A 112 7.96 10.96 3.14
C ASP A 112 7.63 10.79 1.64
N SER A 113 6.39 11.08 1.23
CA SER A 113 5.97 11.05 -0.18
C SER A 113 6.58 12.17 -1.03
N PHE A 114 7.01 13.27 -0.40
CA PHE A 114 7.61 14.39 -1.09
C PHE A 114 9.04 14.09 -1.52
N ASN A 115 9.40 14.53 -2.73
CA ASN A 115 10.77 14.44 -3.19
C ASN A 115 11.59 15.62 -2.67
N ASN A 116 12.36 15.42 -1.60
CA ASN A 116 13.25 16.43 -1.06
C ASN A 116 14.60 16.54 -1.82
N MET A 117 14.75 15.89 -2.98
CA MET A 117 15.92 16.06 -3.86
C MET A 117 15.80 17.23 -4.85
N ALA A 118 14.82 18.13 -4.66
CA ALA A 118 14.80 19.42 -5.36
C ALA A 118 15.51 20.46 -4.48
N GLY A 119 16.80 20.67 -4.75
CA GLY A 119 17.50 21.92 -4.45
C GLY A 119 17.51 22.81 -5.68
#